data_AF-A0A7W6RGH6-F1
#
_entry.id   AF-A0A7W6RGH6-F1
#
_cell.length_a   1.000
_cell.length_b   1.000
_cell.length_c   1.000
_cell.angle_alpha   90.00
_cell.angle_beta   90.00
_cell.angle_gamma   90.00
#
_symmetry.space_group_name_H-M   'P 1'
#
loop_
_entity.id
_entity.type
_entity.pdbx_description
1 polymer ?
#
loop_
_entity_poly.entity_id
_entity_poly.type
_entity_poly.pdbx_seq_one_letter_code
_entity_poly.pdbx_strand_id
1 'polypeptide(L)'
;MPVYRIKGIKRVRNPRTGAYYLYHRGTGKRLRQKEGTAAFLEEVAALDRDAEDRQSDPKAPAGTWGWLRELYLSSPKYAQLAPRTRKSYRAILD
;
A
#
# COMPACT_ATOMS: atom_id res chain seq x y z
N MET A 1 -3.13 26.48 20.55
CA MET A 1 -2.80 25.85 19.25
C MET A 1 -3.61 24.55 19.16
N PRO A 2 -4.56 24.42 18.22
CA PRO A 2 -5.31 23.18 18.07
C PRO A 2 -4.36 22.02 17.79
N VAL A 3 -4.51 20.93 18.55
CA VAL A 3 -3.69 19.73 18.43
C VAL A 3 -4.39 18.77 17.48
N TYR A 4 -4.02 18.79 16.20
CA TYR A 4 -4.56 17.83 15.22
C TYR A 4 -3.71 16.56 15.20
N ARG A 5 -4.32 15.41 15.49
CA ARG A 5 -3.69 14.09 15.41
C ARG A 5 -4.04 13.44 14.08
N ILE A 6 -3.29 13.77 13.03
CA ILE A 6 -3.46 13.13 11.72
C ILE A 6 -2.79 11.75 11.78
N LYS A 7 -3.61 10.70 11.64
CA LYS A 7 -3.13 9.31 11.57
C LYS A 7 -2.37 9.10 10.25
N GLY A 8 -1.55 8.05 10.18
CA GLY A 8 -0.89 7.70 8.92
C GLY A 8 0.34 8.55 8.57
N ILE A 9 0.84 9.41 9.47
CA ILE A 9 2.07 10.19 9.23
C ILE A 9 3.26 9.57 9.96
N LYS A 10 4.41 9.50 9.30
CA LYS A 10 5.70 9.11 9.87
C LYS A 10 6.60 10.34 9.92
N ARG A 11 7.06 10.72 11.11
CA ARG A 11 8.09 11.75 11.31
C ARG A 11 9.45 11.08 11.31
N VAL A 12 10.37 11.57 10.48
CA VAL A 12 11.75 11.09 10.42
C VAL A 12 12.65 12.28 10.68
N ARG A 13 13.56 12.15 11.65
CA ARG A 13 14.58 13.16 11.93
C ARG A 13 15.82 12.83 11.11
N ASN A 14 16.34 13.81 10.37
CA ASN A 14 17.64 13.69 9.71
C ASN A 14 18.74 13.79 10.78
N PRO A 15 19.58 12.76 10.97
CA PRO A 15 20.62 12.78 12.00
C PRO A 15 21.73 13.78 11.73
N ARG A 16 21.97 14.15 10.45
CA ARG A 16 23.04 15.09 10.07
C ARG A 16 22.60 16.55 10.15
N THR A 17 21.40 16.86 9.67
CA THR A 17 20.89 18.26 9.64
C THR A 17 19.97 18.60 10.80
N GLY A 18 19.50 17.60 11.55
CA GLY A 18 18.51 17.78 12.61
C GLY A 18 17.08 18.07 12.13
N ALA A 19 16.87 18.25 10.82
CA ALA A 19 15.58 18.58 10.25
C ALA A 19 14.56 17.42 10.38
N TYR A 20 13.29 17.77 10.55
CA TYR A 20 12.19 16.80 10.51
C TYR A 20 11.58 16.73 9.12
N TYR A 21 11.41 15.51 8.63
CA TYR A 21 10.67 15.21 7.43
C TYR A 21 9.43 14.40 7.78
N LEU A 22 8.34 14.73 7.09
CA LEU A 22 7.05 14.07 7.26
C LEU A 22 6.79 13.21 6.02
N TYR A 23 6.36 11.97 6.27
CA TYR A 23 6.05 11.01 5.23
C TYR A 23 4.66 10.45 5.44
N HIS A 24 3.92 10.29 4.35
CA HIS A 24 2.67 9.54 4.36
C HIS A 24 2.97 8.04 4.45
N ARG A 25 2.39 7.34 5.42
CA ARG A 25 2.67 5.92 5.68
C ARG A 25 2.09 5.01 4.61
N GLY A 26 0.92 5.32 4.07
CA GLY A 26 0.27 4.48 3.05
C GLY A 26 1.01 4.49 1.71
N THR A 27 1.55 5.64 1.30
CA THR A 27 2.25 5.78 0.01
C THR A 27 3.76 5.83 0.11
N GLY A 28 4.33 6.07 1.29
CA GLY A 28 5.76 6.31 1.51
C GLY A 28 6.28 7.65 0.97
N LYS A 29 5.41 8.49 0.37
CA LYS A 29 5.80 9.78 -0.21
C LYS A 29 6.08 10.82 0.87
N ARG A 30 7.05 11.70 0.62
CA ARG A 30 7.39 12.82 1.50
C ARG A 30 6.39 13.96 1.33
N LEU A 31 5.83 14.44 2.43
CA LEU A 31 4.97 15.62 2.48
C LEU A 31 5.85 16.88 2.34
N ARG A 32 5.45 17.78 1.44
CA ARG A 32 6.20 19.01 1.13
C ARG A 32 5.60 20.22 1.82
N GLN A 33 4.29 20.20 2.07
CA GLN A 33 3.60 21.32 2.69
C GLN A 33 3.94 21.43 4.19
N LYS A 34 3.76 22.63 4.73
CA LYS A 34 4.03 22.91 6.15
C LYS A 34 2.94 22.29 7.01
N GLU A 35 3.35 21.49 8.00
CA GLU A 35 2.45 20.88 8.98
C GLU A 35 1.55 21.94 9.66
N GLY A 36 0.26 21.63 9.79
CA GLY A 36 -0.73 22.52 10.39
C GLY A 36 -1.34 23.57 9.45
N THR A 37 -1.02 23.53 8.16
CA THR A 37 -1.68 24.36 7.13
C THR A 37 -2.82 23.62 6.43
N ALA A 38 -3.76 24.34 5.82
CA ALA A 38 -4.81 23.75 4.99
C ALA A 38 -4.22 22.95 3.81
N ALA A 39 -3.20 23.51 3.14
CA ALA A 39 -2.49 22.84 2.05
C ALA A 39 -1.88 21.49 2.44
N PHE A 40 -1.47 21.34 3.70
CA PHE A 40 -0.97 20.05 4.23
C PHE A 40 -2.08 19.01 4.34
N LEU A 41 -3.27 19.40 4.75
CA LEU A 41 -4.43 18.50 4.83
C LEU A 41 -4.85 18.06 3.42
N GLU A 42 -4.84 18.97 2.46
CA GLU A 42 -5.13 18.66 1.05
C GLU A 42 -4.10 17.70 0.45
N GLU A 43 -2.80 17.90 0.72
CA GLU A 43 -1.73 16.99 0.29
C GLU A 43 -1.92 15.59 0.89
N VAL A 44 -2.23 15.50 2.19
CA VAL A 44 -2.49 14.21 2.85
C VAL A 44 -3.72 13.52 2.25
N ALA A 45 -4.84 14.23 2.09
CA ALA A 45 -6.06 13.68 1.52
C ALA A 45 -5.90 13.23 0.05
N ALA A 46 -5.04 13.90 -0.72
CA ALA A 46 -4.67 13.44 -2.06
C ALA A 46 -3.88 12.13 -2.01
N LEU A 47 -2.92 12.02 -1.07
CA LEU A 47 -2.12 10.82 -0.88
C LEU A 47 -2.88 9.63 -0.29
N ASP A 48 -3.91 9.88 0.52
CA ASP A 48 -4.81 8.86 1.03
C ASP A 48 -5.60 8.21 -0.11
N ARG A 49 -6.22 9.02 -1.00
CA ARG A 49 -6.91 8.51 -2.20
C ARG A 49 -5.97 7.70 -3.10
N ASP A 50 -4.78 8.22 -3.35
CA ASP A 50 -3.69 7.54 -4.08
C ASP A 50 -3.32 6.16 -3.49
N ALA A 51 -3.46 6.00 -2.17
CA ALA A 51 -3.16 4.75 -1.48
C ALA A 51 -4.32 3.76 -1.57
N GLU A 52 -5.56 4.25 -1.43
CA GLU A 52 -6.78 3.47 -1.61
C GLU A 52 -6.87 2.92 -3.05
N ASP A 53 -6.58 3.76 -4.06
CA ASP A 53 -6.56 3.38 -5.46
C ASP A 53 -5.46 2.35 -5.79
N ARG A 54 -4.36 2.32 -5.03
CA ARG A 54 -3.33 1.27 -5.18
C ARG A 54 -3.71 -0.04 -4.51
N GLN A 55 -4.55 -0.01 -3.49
CA GLN A 55 -5.06 -1.22 -2.85
C GLN A 55 -6.15 -1.89 -3.69
N SER A 56 -6.86 -1.12 -4.52
CA SER A 56 -7.98 -1.62 -5.32
C SER A 56 -7.56 -2.41 -6.57
N ASP A 57 -6.27 -2.41 -6.95
CA ASP A 57 -5.77 -3.19 -8.08
C ASP A 57 -4.64 -4.15 -7.65
N PRO A 58 -4.97 -5.28 -7.00
CA PRO A 58 -3.99 -6.24 -6.50
C PRO A 58 -3.58 -7.19 -7.62
N LYS A 59 -3.29 -6.70 -8.83
CA LYS A 59 -2.55 -7.53 -9.78
C LYS A 59 -1.10 -7.39 -9.41
N ALA A 60 -0.57 -8.43 -8.78
CA ALA A 60 0.86 -8.51 -8.53
C ALA A 60 1.62 -8.21 -9.85
N PRO A 61 2.73 -7.44 -9.80
CA PRO A 61 3.43 -7.02 -11.01
C PRO A 61 3.84 -8.23 -11.86
N ALA A 62 3.76 -8.11 -13.18
CA ALA A 62 4.16 -9.18 -14.10
C ALA A 62 5.59 -9.65 -13.80
N GLY A 63 5.81 -10.97 -13.84
CA GLY A 63 7.10 -11.59 -13.50
C GLY A 63 7.37 -11.81 -12.01
N THR A 64 6.46 -11.41 -11.11
CA THR A 64 6.57 -11.72 -9.67
C THR A 64 5.91 -13.05 -9.32
N TRP A 65 6.23 -13.60 -8.13
CA TRP A 65 5.57 -14.79 -7.61
C TRP A 65 4.05 -14.62 -7.46
N GLY A 66 3.60 -13.48 -6.94
CA GLY A 66 2.16 -13.17 -6.81
C GLY A 66 1.46 -13.20 -8.16
N TRP A 67 2.11 -12.68 -9.21
CA TRP A 67 1.56 -12.69 -10.56
C TRP A 67 1.46 -14.11 -11.11
N LEU A 68 2.50 -14.93 -10.93
CA LEU A 68 2.48 -16.34 -11.35
C LEU A 68 1.40 -17.13 -10.60
N ARG A 69 1.24 -16.89 -9.29
CA ARG A 69 0.18 -17.49 -8.48
C ARG A 69 -1.20 -17.13 -9.00
N GLU A 70 -1.48 -15.86 -9.23
CA GLU A 70 -2.77 -15.39 -9.78
C GLU A 70 -3.05 -15.99 -11.16
N LEU A 71 -2.03 -16.02 -12.02
CA LEU A 71 -2.11 -16.63 -13.35
C LEU A 71 -2.40 -18.14 -13.28
N TYR A 72 -1.77 -18.85 -12.34
CA TYR A 72 -2.03 -20.26 -12.11
C TYR A 72 -3.45 -20.52 -11.59
N LEU A 73 -3.88 -19.76 -10.58
CA LEU A 73 -5.21 -19.89 -9.96
C LEU A 73 -6.36 -19.54 -10.92
N SER A 74 -6.11 -18.66 -11.89
CA SER A 74 -7.07 -18.31 -12.95
C SER A 74 -7.03 -19.25 -14.16
N SER A 75 -6.11 -20.21 -14.22
CA SER A 75 -5.97 -21.11 -15.36
C SER A 75 -7.13 -22.12 -15.47
N PRO A 76 -7.53 -22.52 -16.69
CA PRO A 76 -8.56 -23.56 -16.89
C PRO A 76 -8.18 -24.91 -16.23
N LYS A 77 -6.89 -25.23 -16.23
CA LYS A 77 -6.36 -26.46 -15.61
C LYS A 77 -6.61 -26.48 -14.11
N TYR A 78 -6.43 -25.35 -13.43
CA TYR A 78 -6.74 -25.23 -12.00
C TYR A 78 -8.25 -25.34 -11.73
N ALA A 79 -9.08 -24.74 -12.59
CA ALA A 79 -10.54 -24.81 -12.48
C ALA A 79 -11.09 -26.24 -12.59
N GLN A 80 -10.43 -27.10 -13.38
CA GLN A 80 -10.79 -28.50 -13.58
C GLN A 80 -10.35 -29.42 -12.43
N LEU A 81 -9.54 -28.94 -11.47
CA LEU A 81 -9.09 -29.76 -10.34
C LEU A 81 -10.23 -30.10 -9.37
N ALA A 82 -10.14 -31.29 -8.78
CA ALA A 82 -11.05 -31.72 -7.72
C ALA A 82 -11.07 -30.68 -6.57
N PRO A 83 -12.24 -30.45 -5.92
CA PRO A 83 -12.37 -29.45 -4.85
C PRO A 83 -11.34 -29.61 -3.72
N ARG A 84 -11.04 -30.86 -3.33
CA ARG A 84 -10.02 -31.15 -2.30
C ARG A 84 -8.62 -30.71 -2.73
N THR A 85 -8.24 -30.97 -3.98
CA THR A 85 -6.94 -30.56 -4.54
C THR A 85 -6.82 -29.05 -4.62
N ARG A 86 -7.88 -28.35 -5.06
CA ARG A 86 -7.91 -26.87 -5.06
C ARG A 86 -7.70 -26.28 -3.67
N LYS A 87 -8.35 -26.86 -2.64
CA LYS A 87 -8.18 -26.46 -1.24
C LYS A 87 -6.75 -26.65 -0.76
N SER A 88 -6.15 -27.82 -1.02
CA SER A 88 -4.75 -28.09 -0.66
C SER A 88 -3.77 -27.14 -1.35
N TYR A 89 -3.98 -26.83 -2.62
CA TYR A 89 -3.11 -25.90 -3.35
C TYR A 89 -3.25 -24.46 -2.85
N ARG A 90 -4.47 -23.99 -2.54
CA ARG A 90 -4.64 -22.67 -1.90
C ARG A 90 -3.92 -22.57 -0.57
N ALA A 91 -3.98 -23.62 0.26
CA ALA A 91 -3.29 -23.61 1.55
C ALA A 91 -1.75 -23.48 1.46
N ILE A 92 -1.16 -23.80 0.30
CA ILE A 92 0.28 -23.68 0.06
C ILE A 92 0.63 -22.37 -0.65
N LEU A 93 -0.27 -21.88 -1.51
CA LEU A 93 -0.04 -20.69 -2.33
C LEU A 93 -0.46 -19.39 -1.66
N ASP A 94 -1.42 -19.43 -0.71
CA ASP A 94 -1.89 -18.29 0.08
C ASP A 94 -0.99 -18.02 1.28
#